data_AF-A0A840KBL0-F1
#
_entry.id   AF-A0A840KBL0-F1
#
_cell.length_a   1.000
_cell.length_b   1.000
_cell.length_c   1.000
_cell.angle_alpha   90.00
_cell.angle_beta   90.00
_cell.angle_gamma   90.00
#
_symmetry.space_group_name_H-M   'P 1'
#
loop_
_entity.id
_entity.type
_entity.pdbx_description
1 polymer ?
#
loop_
_entity_poly.entity_id
_entity_poly.type
_entity_poly.pdbx_seq_one_letter_code
_entity_poly.pdbx_strand_id
1 'polypeptide(L)'
;MKRAWKIMNLIVLMFLITICLLGTFHKHISFGLGLGDIFGYGILYLVTIFHIGLTLSLRNKGISAHIILGAVFFIFAVLICLKATLWRGPLYKWNGHIFYTSPKS
;
A
#
# COMPACT_ATOMS: atom_id res chain seq x y z
N MET A 1 10.38 -16.61 17.27
CA MET A 1 9.41 -16.74 16.15
C MET A 1 8.16 -15.87 16.28
N LYS A 2 7.33 -15.96 17.35
CA LYS A 2 6.10 -15.15 17.49
C LYS A 2 6.32 -13.63 17.32
N ARG A 3 7.43 -13.11 17.85
CA ARG A 3 7.80 -11.69 17.78
C ARG A 3 8.14 -11.24 16.35
N ALA A 4 8.74 -12.11 15.53
CA ALA A 4 9.12 -11.79 14.16
C ALA A 4 7.90 -11.53 13.26
N TRP A 5 6.84 -12.33 13.38
CA TRP A 5 5.59 -12.13 12.62
C TRP A 5 4.89 -10.84 12.98
N LYS A 6 4.90 -10.46 14.27
CA LYS A 6 4.38 -9.16 14.71
C LYS A 6 5.19 -8.00 14.10
N ILE A 7 6.51 -8.13 14.06
CA ILE A 7 7.41 -7.14 13.45
C ILE A 7 7.16 -7.06 11.94
N MET A 8 7.04 -8.18 11.23
CA MET A 8 6.74 -8.16 9.79
C MET A 8 5.39 -7.48 9.51
N ASN A 9 4.34 -7.78 10.26
CA ASN A 9 3.05 -7.10 10.09
C ASN A 9 3.19 -5.59 10.30
N LEU A 10 3.96 -5.19 11.32
CA LEU A 10 4.25 -3.79 11.57
C LEU A 10 5.02 -3.16 10.40
N ILE A 11 6.00 -3.85 9.83
CA ILE A 11 6.76 -3.36 8.66
C ILE A 11 5.82 -3.16 7.47
N VAL A 12 4.97 -4.14 7.16
CA VAL A 12 3.99 -4.03 6.05
C VAL A 12 3.01 -2.89 6.31
N LEU A 13 2.54 -2.74 7.55
CA LEU A 13 1.65 -1.65 7.92
C LEU A 13 2.33 -0.28 7.76
N MET A 14 3.56 -0.12 8.28
CA MET A 14 4.33 1.12 8.15
C MET A 14 4.64 1.45 6.69
N PHE A 15 4.89 0.43 5.86
CA PHE A 15 5.05 0.60 4.42
C PHE A 15 3.77 1.14 3.76
N LEU A 16 2.61 0.54 4.04
CA LEU A 16 1.32 1.01 3.50
C LEU A 16 0.98 2.43 3.96
N ILE A 17 1.21 2.75 5.24
CA ILE A 17 1.05 4.12 5.77
C ILE A 17 1.98 5.08 5.02
N THR A 18 3.24 4.69 4.81
CA THR A 18 4.20 5.52 4.08
C THR A 18 3.73 5.78 2.64
N ILE A 19 3.24 4.76 1.93
CA ILE A 19 2.65 4.94 0.59
C ILE A 19 1.46 5.90 0.64
N CYS A 20 0.56 5.77 1.63
CA CYS A 20 -0.57 6.67 1.82
C CYS A 20 -0.12 8.13 1.99
N LEU A 21 0.85 8.35 2.89
CA LEU A 21 1.39 9.68 3.17
C LEU A 21 2.10 10.27 1.94
N LEU A 22 2.92 9.47 1.25
CA LEU A 22 3.62 9.90 0.04
C LEU A 22 2.65 10.30 -1.07
N GLY A 23 1.58 9.52 -1.27
CA GLY A 23 0.56 9.83 -2.26
C GLY A 23 -0.35 11.01 -1.89
N THR A 24 -0.49 11.32 -0.60
CA THR A 24 -1.24 12.49 -0.11
C THR A 24 -0.42 13.78 -0.21
N PHE A 25 0.83 13.76 0.26
CA PHE A 25 1.58 14.98 0.57
C PHE A 25 2.63 15.39 -0.47
N HIS A 26 3.15 14.46 -1.29
CA HIS A 26 4.22 14.79 -2.24
C HIS A 26 3.69 14.96 -3.66
N LYS A 27 3.31 13.85 -4.30
CA LYS A 27 2.79 13.80 -5.66
C LYS A 27 1.91 12.58 -5.77
N HIS A 28 0.84 12.66 -6.56
CA HIS A 28 -0.03 11.50 -6.76
C HIS A 28 0.78 10.34 -7.37
N ILE A 29 0.89 9.24 -6.63
CA ILE A 29 1.03 7.90 -7.19
C ILE A 29 -0.10 7.74 -8.21
N SER A 30 0.30 7.46 -9.44
CA SER A 30 -0.60 7.28 -10.57
C SER A 30 -0.98 5.81 -10.64
N PHE A 31 -2.22 5.53 -10.28
CA PHE A 31 -2.88 4.24 -10.48
C PHE A 31 -3.62 4.18 -11.83
N GLY A 32 -3.77 5.32 -12.52
CA GLY A 32 -4.38 5.45 -13.83
C GLY A 32 -4.64 6.90 -14.25
N LEU A 33 -5.72 7.12 -15.01
CA LEU A 33 -6.23 8.44 -15.38
C LEU A 33 -7.34 8.85 -14.40
N GLY A 34 -7.24 10.03 -13.78
CA GLY A 34 -8.33 10.70 -13.05
C GLY A 34 -9.06 9.80 -12.04
N LEU A 35 -10.21 9.25 -12.43
CA LEU A 35 -11.02 8.33 -11.61
C LEU A 35 -10.25 7.10 -11.13
N GLY A 36 -9.30 6.60 -11.93
CA GLY A 36 -8.45 5.46 -11.54
C GLY A 36 -7.56 5.80 -10.35
N ASP A 37 -7.09 7.04 -10.24
CA ASP A 37 -6.30 7.50 -9.10
C ASP A 37 -7.19 7.64 -7.88
N ILE A 38 -8.35 8.29 -8.00
CA ILE A 38 -9.31 8.47 -6.90
C ILE A 38 -9.71 7.10 -6.32
N PHE A 39 -10.05 6.14 -7.17
CA PHE A 39 -10.43 4.79 -6.75
C PHE A 39 -9.25 4.04 -6.14
N GLY A 40 -8.05 4.15 -6.73
CA GLY A 40 -6.83 3.56 -6.19
C GLY A 40 -6.49 4.06 -4.79
N TYR A 41 -6.58 5.38 -4.57
CA TYR A 41 -6.40 5.99 -3.25
C TYR A 41 -7.49 5.60 -2.26
N GLY A 42 -8.75 5.58 -2.69
CA GLY A 42 -9.86 5.15 -1.86
C GLY A 42 -9.63 3.74 -1.31
N ILE A 43 -9.28 2.79 -2.18
CA ILE A 43 -8.95 1.42 -1.78
C ILE A 43 -7.72 1.40 -0.88
N LEU A 44 -6.64 2.09 -1.25
CA LEU A 44 -5.40 2.13 -0.47
C LEU A 44 -5.65 2.62 0.97
N TYR A 45 -6.41 3.71 1.14
CA TYR A 45 -6.73 4.26 2.46
C TYR A 45 -7.65 3.33 3.26
N LEU A 46 -8.74 2.84 2.65
CA LEU A 46 -9.68 1.94 3.34
C LEU A 46 -8.98 0.67 3.83
N VAL A 47 -8.17 0.05 2.97
CA VAL A 47 -7.44 -1.18 3.32
C VAL A 47 -6.37 -0.90 4.36
N THR A 48 -5.69 0.24 4.32
CA THR A 48 -4.69 0.62 5.34
C THR A 48 -5.35 0.87 6.70
N ILE A 49 -6.46 1.60 6.75
CA ILE A 49 -7.23 1.81 7.99
C ILE A 49 -7.73 0.47 8.54
N PHE A 50 -8.23 -0.40 7.67
CA PHE A 50 -8.65 -1.75 8.04
C PHE A 50 -7.48 -2.59 8.60
N HIS A 51 -6.29 -2.49 8.02
CA HIS A 51 -5.08 -3.14 8.52
C HIS A 51 -4.71 -2.65 9.93
N ILE A 52 -4.81 -1.33 10.19
CA ILE A 52 -4.59 -0.75 11.52
C ILE A 52 -5.58 -1.34 12.51
N GLY A 53 -6.87 -1.32 12.18
CA GLY A 53 -7.94 -1.87 13.04
C GLY A 53 -7.73 -3.34 13.36
N LEU A 54 -7.42 -4.16 12.35
CA LEU A 54 -7.14 -5.59 12.56
C LEU A 54 -5.85 -5.83 13.36
N THR A 55 -4.80 -5.06 13.12
CA THR A 55 -3.54 -5.18 13.88
C THR A 55 -3.77 -4.89 15.37
N LEU A 56 -4.58 -3.88 15.68
CA LEU A 56 -4.94 -3.53 17.06
C LEU A 56 -5.87 -4.59 17.69
N SER A 57 -6.89 -5.05 16.97
CA SER A 57 -7.87 -6.04 17.46
C SER A 57 -7.24 -7.42 17.69
N LEU A 58 -6.32 -7.83 16.80
CA LEU A 58 -5.69 -9.15 16.84
C LEU A 58 -4.34 -9.16 17.61
N ARG A 59 -3.93 -8.05 18.25
CA ARG A 59 -2.61 -7.94 18.94
C ARG A 59 -2.34 -9.00 20.02
N ASN A 60 -3.41 -9.49 20.63
CA ASN A 60 -3.40 -10.49 21.71
C ASN A 60 -3.72 -11.91 21.21
N LYS A 61 -3.95 -12.10 19.91
CA LYS A 61 -4.26 -13.41 19.33
C LYS A 61 -2.99 -14.24 19.10
N GLY A 62 -3.20 -15.50 18.71
CA GLY A 62 -2.14 -16.45 18.43
C GLY A 62 -1.30 -16.11 17.20
N ILE A 63 -0.21 -16.85 17.00
CA ILE A 63 0.74 -16.62 15.91
C ILE A 63 0.11 -16.78 14.52
N SER A 64 -0.85 -17.70 14.36
CA SER A 64 -1.57 -17.96 13.11
C SER A 64 -2.32 -16.72 12.63
N ALA A 65 -2.95 -15.96 13.53
CA ALA A 65 -3.63 -14.72 13.18
C ALA A 65 -2.65 -13.68 12.61
N HIS A 66 -1.45 -13.57 13.19
CA HIS A 66 -0.42 -12.67 12.67
C HIS A 66 0.13 -13.12 11.31
N ILE A 67 0.32 -14.42 11.10
CA ILE A 67 0.76 -14.97 9.80
C ILE A 67 -0.27 -14.67 8.71
N ILE A 68 -1.54 -14.97 8.96
CA ILE A 68 -2.63 -14.72 7.99
C ILE A 68 -2.75 -13.22 7.70
N LEU A 69 -2.77 -12.40 8.74
CA LEU A 69 -2.83 -10.95 8.60
C LEU A 69 -1.66 -10.43 7.76
N GLY A 70 -0.44 -10.85 8.08
CA GLY A 70 0.77 -10.46 7.36
C GLY A 70 0.73 -10.87 5.90
N ALA A 71 0.35 -12.12 5.61
CA ALA A 71 0.28 -12.63 4.25
C ALA A 71 -0.73 -11.85 3.40
N VAL A 72 -1.94 -11.62 3.92
CA VAL A 72 -3.00 -10.89 3.19
C VAL A 72 -2.56 -9.46 2.87
N PHE A 73 -2.04 -8.72 3.85
CA PHE A 73 -1.64 -7.33 3.62
C PHE A 73 -0.32 -7.20 2.86
N PHE A 74 0.56 -8.19 2.93
CA PHE A 74 1.74 -8.25 2.08
C PHE A 74 1.37 -8.45 0.61
N ILE A 75 0.46 -9.38 0.31
CA ILE A 75 -0.07 -9.57 -1.05
C ILE A 75 -0.70 -8.27 -1.55
N PHE A 76 -1.51 -7.61 -0.72
CA PHE A 76 -2.08 -6.30 -1.08
C PHE A 76 -1.01 -5.25 -1.38
N ALA A 77 0.03 -5.14 -0.54
CA ALA A 77 1.14 -4.22 -0.77
C ALA A 77 1.86 -4.49 -2.09
N VAL A 78 2.10 -5.77 -2.43
CA VAL A 78 2.67 -6.18 -3.72
C VAL A 78 1.75 -5.77 -4.88
N LEU A 79 0.45 -5.99 -4.78
CA LEU A 79 -0.52 -5.60 -5.82
C LEU A 79 -0.55 -4.08 -6.05
N ILE A 80 -0.48 -3.29 -4.98
CA ILE A 80 -0.39 -1.82 -5.07
C ILE A 80 0.90 -1.40 -5.77
N CYS A 81 2.04 -1.99 -5.40
CA CYS A 81 3.32 -1.72 -6.06
C CYS A 81 3.28 -2.09 -7.56
N LEU A 82 2.74 -3.26 -7.90
CA LEU A 82 2.58 -3.69 -9.29
C LEU A 82 1.67 -2.73 -10.06
N LYS A 83 0.55 -2.31 -9.47
CA LYS A 83 -0.37 -1.35 -10.09
C LYS A 83 0.27 0.01 -10.34
N ALA A 84 1.11 0.47 -9.41
CA ALA A 84 1.85 1.72 -9.53
C ALA A 84 3.07 1.66 -10.47
N THR A 85 3.53 0.45 -10.85
CA THR A 85 4.75 0.25 -11.65
C THR A 85 4.47 -0.52 -12.93
N LEU A 86 4.48 -1.85 -12.88
CA LEU A 86 4.44 -2.73 -14.07
C LEU A 86 3.07 -2.80 -14.75
N TRP A 87 2.00 -2.67 -13.98
CA TRP A 87 0.61 -2.67 -14.48
C TRP A 87 0.03 -1.27 -14.64
N ARG A 88 0.91 -0.26 -14.66
CA ARG A 88 0.53 1.09 -15.03
C ARG A 88 0.13 1.09 -16.51
N GLY A 89 -0.95 1.80 -16.84
CA GLY A 89 -1.53 1.78 -18.18
C GLY A 89 -0.54 2.23 -19.27
N PRO A 90 -0.75 1.84 -20.54
CA PRO A 90 0.19 2.11 -21.63
C PRO A 90 0.43 3.61 -21.88
N LEU A 91 -0.51 4.47 -21.46
CA LEU A 91 -0.42 5.94 -21.55
C LEU A 91 0.53 6.57 -20.51
N TYR A 92 0.83 5.86 -19.43
CA TYR A 92 1.73 6.31 -18.36
C TYR A 92 2.63 5.15 -17.94
N LYS A 93 3.33 4.53 -18.90
CA LYS A 93 4.28 3.45 -18.58
C LYS A 93 5.25 3.91 -17.52
N TRP A 94 5.53 3.04 -16.56
CA TRP A 94 6.50 3.35 -15.53
C TRP A 94 7.87 3.61 -16.16
N ASN A 95 8.41 4.78 -15.89
CA ASN A 95 9.68 5.28 -16.41
C ASN A 95 10.80 5.24 -15.35
N GLY A 96 10.65 4.39 -14.33
CA GLY A 96 11.50 4.38 -13.14
C GLY A 96 11.03 5.34 -12.03
N HIS A 97 10.09 6.25 -12.32
CA HIS A 97 9.53 7.17 -11.32
C HIS A 97 8.11 6.76 -10.90
N ILE A 98 7.91 6.62 -9.58
CA ILE A 98 6.61 6.28 -8.98
C ILE A 98 5.68 7.52 -8.98
N PHE A 99 6.26 8.70 -8.87
CA PHE A 99 5.54 9.98 -8.84
C PHE A 99 5.43 10.60 -10.23
N TYR A 100 4.38 11.40 -10.47
CA TYR A 100 4.32 12.26 -11.66
C TYR A 100 5.53 13.19 -11.73
N THR A 101 6.25 13.15 -12.85
CA THR A 101 7.22 14.18 -13.21
C THR A 101 6.43 15.33 -13.83
N SER A 102 6.19 16.42 -13.08
CA SER A 102 5.70 17.66 -13.69
C SER A 102 6.68 18.07 -14.79
N PRO A 103 6.22 18.46 -15.99
CA PRO A 103 7.04 19.29 -16.87
C PRO A 103 7.37 20.53 -16.05
N LYS A 104 8.66 20.92 -16.00
CA LYS A 104 9.03 22.22 -15.45
C LYS A 104 8.22 23.27 -16.24
N SER A 105 7.34 23.99 -15.57
CA SER A 105 6.82 25.28 -16.04
C SER A 105 7.94 26.30 -16.01
#